data_AF-A0A7S3GKZ5-F1
#
_entry.id   AF-A0A7S3GKZ5-F1
#
_cell.length_a   1.000
_cell.length_b   1.000
_cell.length_c   1.000
_cell.angle_alpha   90.00
_cell.angle_beta   90.00
_cell.angle_gamma   90.00
#
_symmetry.space_group_name_H-M   'P 1'
#
loop_
_entity.id
_entity.type
_entity.pdbx_description
1 polymer ?
#
loop_
_entity_poly.entity_id
_entity_poly.type
_entity_poly.pdbx_seq_one_letter_code
_entity_poly.pdbx_strand_id
1 'polypeptide(L)'
;SDDVYEIVQKHKEELNSAIIYDRDFNFDYFGFKTLERSYLLKVNGKIVERPQQMLMRVSVGIHKDDIESAIETYNLMSEKWFIHASPTLFNSGTPVPQKSSCFLVAMKDDSIDGIYDTLKRCALISKSAGGIGLHVHNIRATGSYIRGTNGTSNGIVPMLRVYNSTARYVDQGGGKRPGAFAVYLEPWHADVFEYLDLKKNTGMDEMRARDLFYAMWIPDLFMQRVKEEGTWSLFCPTEAPGLSDTYGEAFETLYLKYEKEGKARKTVPARDVWFAILDSQMETGTPYMLYKDAANMKSNQKNLGTIKSSNLCTEIMEYTDDKEVAVCNLASISLPKFVDGDSFDF
;
A
#
# COMPACT_ATOMS: atom_id res chain seq x y z
N SER A 1 -14.22 22.41 -7.77
CA SER A 1 -13.71 23.35 -6.75
C SER A 1 -13.84 24.74 -7.33
N ASP A 2 -13.87 25.78 -6.49
CA ASP A 2 -14.09 27.15 -6.97
C ASP A 2 -12.97 27.58 -7.93
N ASP A 3 -11.72 27.22 -7.63
CA ASP A 3 -10.56 27.51 -8.48
C ASP A 3 -10.67 26.90 -9.89
N VAL A 4 -10.98 25.60 -9.99
CA VAL A 4 -11.12 24.92 -11.29
C VAL A 4 -12.36 25.42 -12.03
N TYR A 5 -13.44 25.74 -11.32
CA TYR A 5 -14.63 26.33 -11.94
C TYR A 5 -14.32 27.69 -12.58
N GLU A 6 -13.62 28.58 -11.87
CA GLU A 6 -13.22 29.89 -12.39
C GLU A 6 -12.34 29.77 -13.64
N ILE A 7 -11.36 28.85 -13.62
CA ILE A 7 -10.49 28.58 -14.78
C ILE A 7 -11.31 28.09 -15.98
N VAL A 8 -12.21 27.13 -15.76
CA VAL A 8 -13.08 26.61 -16.84
C VAL A 8 -13.98 27.70 -17.40
N GLN A 9 -14.54 28.58 -16.56
CA GLN A 9 -15.37 29.70 -17.04
C GLN A 9 -14.55 30.71 -17.85
N LYS A 10 -13.34 31.03 -17.40
CA LYS A 10 -12.42 31.94 -18.07
C LYS A 10 -12.01 31.43 -19.46
N HIS A 11 -11.77 30.11 -19.60
CA HIS A 11 -11.31 29.46 -20.83
C HIS A 11 -12.40 28.64 -21.54
N LYS A 12 -13.68 28.96 -21.31
CA LYS A 12 -14.83 28.12 -21.71
C LYS A 12 -14.89 27.78 -23.20
N GLU A 13 -14.58 28.74 -24.08
CA GLU A 13 -14.73 28.54 -25.54
C GLU A 13 -13.66 27.56 -26.06
N GLU A 14 -12.43 27.72 -25.58
CA GLU A 14 -11.28 26.89 -25.93
C GLU A 14 -11.47 25.46 -25.40
N LEU A 15 -11.82 25.30 -24.12
CA LEU A 15 -12.04 23.99 -23.51
C LEU A 15 -13.25 23.25 -24.10
N ASN A 16 -14.35 23.95 -24.38
CA ASN A 16 -15.54 23.33 -24.98
C ASN A 16 -15.28 22.88 -26.42
N SER A 17 -14.53 23.67 -27.20
CA SER A 17 -14.21 23.32 -28.59
C SER A 17 -13.18 22.20 -28.71
N ALA A 18 -12.34 21.99 -27.69
CA ALA A 18 -11.38 20.88 -27.65
C ALA A 18 -12.02 19.50 -27.40
N ILE A 19 -13.21 19.44 -26.79
CA ILE A 19 -13.87 18.17 -26.46
C ILE A 19 -14.44 17.49 -27.71
N ILE A 20 -14.04 16.23 -27.93
CA ILE A 20 -14.53 15.38 -29.03
C ILE A 20 -15.46 14.29 -28.48
N TYR A 21 -16.76 14.53 -28.52
CA TYR A 21 -17.76 13.60 -27.95
C TYR A 21 -17.83 12.25 -28.66
N ASP A 22 -17.42 12.15 -29.92
CA ASP A 22 -17.38 10.87 -30.65
C ASP A 22 -16.44 9.85 -29.97
N ARG A 23 -15.45 10.32 -29.20
CA ARG A 23 -14.56 9.45 -28.42
C ARG A 23 -15.28 8.71 -27.28
N ASP A 24 -16.50 9.10 -26.89
CA ASP A 24 -17.33 8.33 -25.95
C ASP A 24 -17.68 6.93 -26.49
N PHE A 25 -17.76 6.77 -27.81
CA PHE A 25 -18.04 5.48 -28.45
C PHE A 25 -16.82 4.55 -28.53
N ASN A 26 -15.63 5.03 -28.14
CA ASN A 26 -14.44 4.19 -28.10
C ASN A 26 -14.47 3.19 -26.94
N PHE A 27 -15.32 3.40 -25.92
CA PHE A 27 -15.44 2.48 -24.78
C PHE A 27 -16.27 1.25 -25.16
N ASP A 28 -15.79 0.08 -24.75
CA ASP A 28 -16.60 -1.13 -24.80
C ASP A 28 -17.74 -1.04 -23.77
N TYR A 29 -18.70 -1.95 -23.89
CA TYR A 29 -19.89 -1.93 -23.04
C TYR A 29 -19.53 -2.01 -21.54
N PHE A 30 -18.62 -2.91 -21.16
CA PHE A 30 -18.26 -3.12 -19.75
C PHE A 30 -17.41 -1.99 -19.17
N GLY A 31 -16.48 -1.42 -19.96
CA GLY A 31 -15.73 -0.24 -19.58
C GLY A 31 -16.65 0.96 -19.37
N PHE A 32 -17.61 1.18 -20.28
CA PHE A 32 -18.59 2.24 -20.13
C PHE A 32 -19.47 2.05 -18.88
N LYS A 33 -19.99 0.84 -18.63
CA LYS A 33 -20.78 0.54 -17.43
C LYS A 33 -19.98 0.76 -16.14
N THR A 34 -18.68 0.49 -16.17
CA THR A 34 -17.78 0.78 -15.04
C THR A 34 -17.66 2.27 -14.79
N LEU A 35 -17.52 3.08 -15.84
CA LEU A 35 -17.51 4.55 -15.74
C LEU A 35 -18.82 5.08 -15.15
N GLU A 36 -19.97 4.65 -15.67
CA GLU A 36 -21.31 5.04 -15.18
C GLU A 36 -21.54 4.69 -13.71
N ARG A 37 -21.01 3.54 -13.28
CA ARG A 37 -21.19 3.07 -11.89
C ARG A 37 -20.48 3.99 -10.91
N SER A 38 -19.24 4.40 -11.21
CA SER A 38 -18.34 4.92 -10.17
C SER A 38 -17.55 6.18 -10.52
N TYR A 39 -17.33 6.50 -11.80
CA TYR A 39 -16.40 7.56 -12.23
C TYR A 39 -17.06 8.85 -12.68
N LEU A 40 -18.27 8.77 -13.26
CA LEU A 40 -19.01 9.94 -13.71
C LEU A 40 -19.78 10.56 -12.54
N LEU A 41 -19.65 11.87 -12.33
CA LEU A 41 -20.34 12.56 -11.24
C LEU A 41 -21.86 12.48 -11.41
N LYS A 42 -22.56 12.41 -10.27
CA LYS A 42 -24.02 12.30 -10.19
C LYS A 42 -24.60 13.43 -9.35
N VAL A 43 -25.71 13.98 -9.80
CA VAL A 43 -26.54 14.92 -9.04
C VAL A 43 -27.90 14.29 -8.85
N ASN A 44 -28.35 14.15 -7.60
CA ASN A 44 -29.61 13.48 -7.24
C ASN A 44 -29.74 12.08 -7.88
N GLY A 45 -28.64 11.32 -7.89
CA GLY A 45 -28.58 9.96 -8.45
C GLY A 45 -28.49 9.87 -9.98
N LYS A 46 -28.61 10.98 -10.71
CA LYS A 46 -28.50 11.03 -12.17
C LYS A 46 -27.10 11.44 -12.60
N ILE A 47 -26.54 10.77 -13.59
CA ILE A 47 -25.23 11.10 -14.16
C ILE A 47 -25.32 12.46 -14.86
N VAL A 48 -24.38 13.36 -14.53
CA VAL A 48 -24.29 14.71 -15.12
C VAL A 48 -23.02 14.92 -15.95
N GLU A 49 -22.10 13.97 -15.94
CA GLU A 49 -20.87 13.99 -16.74
C GLU A 49 -20.90 12.93 -17.83
N ARG A 50 -20.54 13.31 -19.05
CA ARG A 50 -20.08 12.37 -20.09
C ARG A 50 -18.63 11.95 -19.81
N PRO A 51 -18.16 10.80 -20.35
CA PRO A 51 -16.76 10.40 -20.20
C PRO A 51 -15.77 11.48 -20.63
N GLN A 52 -15.98 12.15 -21.77
CA GLN A 52 -15.09 13.25 -22.17
C GLN A 52 -15.05 14.42 -21.17
N GLN A 53 -16.18 14.73 -20.55
CA GLN A 53 -16.26 15.82 -19.55
C GLN A 53 -15.49 15.45 -18.28
N MET A 54 -15.58 14.19 -17.85
CA MET A 54 -14.76 13.67 -16.76
C MET A 54 -13.26 13.79 -17.09
N LEU A 55 -12.84 13.39 -18.30
CA LEU A 55 -11.44 13.49 -18.73
C LEU A 55 -10.95 14.95 -18.81
N MET A 56 -11.78 15.87 -19.32
CA MET A 56 -11.44 17.30 -19.34
C MET A 56 -11.36 17.88 -17.93
N ARG A 57 -12.31 17.55 -17.04
CA ARG A 57 -12.24 17.93 -15.61
C ARG A 57 -10.95 17.45 -14.97
N VAL A 58 -10.54 16.22 -15.25
CA VAL A 58 -9.28 15.67 -14.73
C VAL A 58 -8.09 16.47 -15.24
N SER A 59 -8.06 16.75 -16.54
CA SER A 59 -6.96 17.46 -17.20
C SER A 59 -6.79 18.88 -16.65
N VAL A 60 -7.88 19.67 -16.59
CA VAL A 60 -7.85 21.01 -15.98
C VAL A 60 -7.59 20.93 -14.47
N GLY A 61 -8.08 19.90 -13.78
CA GLY A 61 -7.81 19.68 -12.36
C GLY A 61 -6.35 19.34 -12.04
N ILE A 62 -5.55 18.94 -13.03
CA ILE A 62 -4.11 18.71 -12.92
C ILE A 62 -3.34 19.98 -13.29
N HIS A 63 -3.64 20.55 -14.46
CA HIS A 63 -2.83 21.62 -15.08
C HIS A 63 -3.29 23.05 -14.76
N LYS A 64 -4.49 23.21 -14.22
CA LYS A 64 -5.09 24.49 -13.84
C LYS A 64 -5.07 25.51 -15.00
N ASP A 65 -4.42 26.66 -14.82
CA ASP A 65 -4.35 27.74 -15.82
C ASP A 65 -3.47 27.39 -17.05
N ASP A 66 -2.72 26.28 -17.02
CA ASP A 66 -2.00 25.78 -18.19
C ASP A 66 -2.93 24.98 -19.11
N ILE A 67 -3.68 25.71 -19.93
CA ILE A 67 -4.71 25.15 -20.83
C ILE A 67 -4.10 24.32 -21.96
N GLU A 68 -2.90 24.67 -22.42
CA GLU A 68 -2.20 23.92 -23.46
C GLU A 68 -1.90 22.49 -22.97
N SER A 69 -1.26 22.36 -21.80
CA SER A 69 -1.01 21.06 -21.17
C SER A 69 -2.30 20.32 -20.79
N ALA A 70 -3.36 21.06 -20.41
CA ALA A 70 -4.67 20.47 -20.14
C ALA A 70 -5.29 19.82 -21.40
N ILE A 71 -5.23 20.50 -22.54
CA ILE A 71 -5.76 19.99 -23.81
C ILE A 71 -4.91 18.82 -24.32
N GLU A 72 -3.58 18.90 -24.21
CA GLU A 72 -2.68 17.79 -24.54
C GLU A 72 -3.04 16.54 -23.72
N THR A 73 -3.15 16.70 -22.40
CA THR A 73 -3.49 15.60 -21.48
C THR A 73 -4.89 15.04 -21.75
N TYR A 74 -5.86 15.90 -22.06
CA TYR A 74 -7.20 15.47 -22.47
C TYR A 74 -7.15 14.61 -23.73
N ASN A 75 -6.41 15.03 -24.77
CA ASN A 75 -6.28 14.28 -26.01
C ASN A 75 -5.63 12.92 -25.77
N LEU A 76 -4.51 12.88 -25.04
CA LEU A 76 -3.81 11.64 -24.73
C LEU A 76 -4.70 10.65 -23.97
N MET A 77 -5.44 11.10 -22.95
CA MET A 77 -6.36 10.23 -22.20
C MET A 77 -7.58 9.81 -23.01
N SER A 78 -8.21 10.73 -23.75
CA SER A 78 -9.44 10.43 -24.51
C SER A 78 -9.19 9.53 -25.72
N GLU A 79 -7.98 9.55 -26.26
CA GLU A 79 -7.51 8.59 -27.26
C GLU A 79 -6.96 7.29 -26.65
N LYS A 80 -6.94 7.21 -25.30
CA LYS A 80 -6.53 6.05 -24.50
C LYS A 80 -5.03 5.72 -24.58
N TRP A 81 -4.16 6.69 -24.82
CA TRP A 81 -2.70 6.50 -24.76
C TRP A 81 -2.22 6.14 -23.36
N PHE A 82 -2.81 6.77 -22.35
CA PHE A 82 -2.62 6.44 -20.96
C PHE A 82 -3.87 6.79 -20.16
N ILE A 83 -3.90 6.40 -18.89
CA ILE A 83 -4.95 6.82 -17.96
C ILE A 83 -4.37 7.05 -16.57
N HIS A 84 -4.86 8.08 -15.88
CA HIS A 84 -4.54 8.29 -14.46
C HIS A 84 -5.23 7.26 -13.56
N ALA A 85 -4.67 7.06 -12.36
CA ALA A 85 -5.29 6.18 -11.38
C ALA A 85 -6.67 6.67 -10.93
N SER A 86 -7.47 5.73 -10.40
CA SER A 86 -8.88 5.99 -10.05
C SER A 86 -9.08 7.18 -9.10
N PRO A 87 -8.27 7.41 -8.05
CA PRO A 87 -8.44 8.57 -7.18
C PRO A 87 -8.21 9.91 -7.89
N THR A 88 -7.28 9.95 -8.85
CA THR A 88 -7.10 11.13 -9.71
C THR A 88 -8.35 11.36 -10.57
N LEU A 89 -8.91 10.30 -11.19
CA LEU A 89 -10.14 10.42 -11.99
C LEU A 89 -11.36 10.87 -11.16
N PHE A 90 -11.49 10.35 -9.94
CA PHE A 90 -12.57 10.70 -9.03
C PHE A 90 -12.47 12.13 -8.51
N ASN A 91 -11.27 12.57 -8.14
CA ASN A 91 -11.12 13.72 -7.26
C ASN A 91 -10.47 14.95 -7.92
N SER A 92 -9.87 14.83 -9.10
CA SER A 92 -9.37 16.02 -9.82
C SER A 92 -10.51 16.98 -10.16
N GLY A 93 -10.29 18.27 -9.88
CA GLY A 93 -11.30 19.32 -10.02
C GLY A 93 -12.39 19.34 -8.94
N THR A 94 -12.29 18.52 -7.89
CA THR A 94 -13.25 18.49 -6.77
C THR A 94 -12.75 19.33 -5.58
N PRO A 95 -13.62 19.72 -4.62
CA PRO A 95 -13.23 20.56 -3.48
C PRO A 95 -12.13 19.97 -2.58
N VAL A 96 -12.03 18.64 -2.47
CA VAL A 96 -11.00 17.96 -1.66
C VAL A 96 -10.27 16.93 -2.55
N PRO A 97 -9.27 17.36 -3.34
CA PRO A 97 -8.70 16.55 -4.39
C PRO A 97 -7.63 15.57 -3.86
N GLN A 98 -8.05 14.48 -3.22
CA GLN A 98 -7.16 13.35 -2.87
C GLN A 98 -6.86 12.54 -4.15
N LYS A 99 -5.77 12.85 -4.85
CA LYS A 99 -5.41 12.26 -6.16
C LYS A 99 -4.53 11.01 -6.08
N SER A 100 -3.87 10.76 -4.95
CA SER A 100 -2.95 9.65 -4.71
C SER A 100 -3.69 8.35 -4.35
N SER A 101 -3.09 7.20 -4.68
CA SER A 101 -3.77 5.91 -4.59
C SER A 101 -3.47 5.10 -3.33
N CYS A 102 -2.21 5.05 -2.95
CA CYS A 102 -1.76 4.24 -1.84
C CYS A 102 -0.79 5.03 -0.97
N PHE A 103 -0.62 4.56 0.26
CA PHE A 103 0.21 5.17 1.27
C PHE A 103 1.03 4.08 1.96
N LEU A 104 2.28 4.39 2.31
CA LEU A 104 3.12 3.51 3.11
C LEU A 104 3.29 4.18 4.47
N VAL A 105 2.99 3.44 5.54
CA VAL A 105 2.94 3.96 6.90
C VAL A 105 3.89 3.14 7.77
N ALA A 106 4.78 3.84 8.46
CA ALA A 106 5.55 3.26 9.53
C ALA A 106 4.75 3.21 10.83
N MET A 107 4.83 2.09 11.54
CA MET A 107 4.44 2.07 12.94
C MET A 107 5.36 3.01 13.72
N LYS A 108 4.79 4.09 14.27
CA LYS A 108 5.56 5.18 14.89
C LYS A 108 6.51 4.72 15.99
N ASP A 109 5.98 3.95 16.93
CA ASP A 109 6.68 3.58 18.16
C ASP A 109 6.05 2.33 18.79
N ASP A 110 6.84 1.59 19.56
CA ASP A 110 6.42 0.42 20.35
C ASP A 110 5.81 0.86 21.69
N SER A 111 4.74 1.65 21.58
CA SER A 111 3.97 2.19 22.70
C SER A 111 2.49 2.29 22.32
N ILE A 112 1.61 2.35 23.32
CA ILE A 112 0.17 2.53 23.06
C ILE A 112 -0.09 3.81 22.28
N ASP A 113 0.58 4.91 22.66
CA ASP A 113 0.43 6.19 21.95
C ASP A 113 0.90 6.07 20.50
N GLY A 114 2.05 5.44 20.24
CA GLY A 114 2.55 5.19 18.89
C GLY A 114 1.61 4.33 18.05
N ILE A 115 1.06 3.26 18.63
CA ILE A 115 0.13 2.33 17.98
C ILE A 115 -1.17 3.04 17.62
N TYR A 116 -1.77 3.80 18.54
CA TYR A 116 -3.05 4.48 18.31
C TYR A 116 -2.92 5.71 17.41
N ASP A 117 -1.80 6.43 17.46
CA ASP A 117 -1.50 7.48 16.49
C ASP A 117 -1.39 6.93 15.07
N THR A 118 -0.71 5.79 14.92
CA THR A 118 -0.59 5.09 13.63
C THR A 118 -1.95 4.60 13.15
N LEU A 119 -2.79 4.06 14.05
CA LEU A 119 -4.15 3.65 13.74
C LEU A 119 -5.02 4.82 13.28
N LYS A 120 -4.94 5.97 13.97
CA LYS A 120 -5.63 7.21 13.59
C LYS A 120 -5.20 7.67 12.20
N ARG A 121 -3.90 7.64 11.90
CA ARG A 121 -3.39 7.94 10.55
C ARG A 121 -4.00 7.00 9.51
N CYS A 122 -4.01 5.69 9.78
CA CYS A 122 -4.60 4.70 8.88
C CYS A 122 -6.10 4.93 8.65
N ALA A 123 -6.85 5.26 9.70
CA ALA A 123 -8.27 5.59 9.58
C ALA A 123 -8.51 6.83 8.70
N LEU A 124 -7.71 7.89 8.85
CA LEU A 124 -7.83 9.11 8.04
C LEU A 124 -7.48 8.87 6.56
N ILE A 125 -6.46 8.04 6.29
CA ILE A 125 -6.09 7.62 4.94
C ILE A 125 -7.22 6.78 4.31
N SER A 126 -7.74 5.79 5.05
CA SER A 126 -8.83 4.92 4.58
C SER A 126 -10.10 5.70 4.27
N LYS A 127 -10.46 6.68 5.13
CA LYS A 127 -11.60 7.61 4.89
C LYS A 127 -11.48 8.29 3.53
N SER A 128 -10.25 8.59 3.10
CA SER A 128 -9.95 9.27 1.84
C SER A 128 -9.67 8.30 0.69
N ALA A 129 -10.18 7.07 0.81
CA ALA A 129 -10.08 5.97 -0.15
C ALA A 129 -8.64 5.54 -0.53
N GLY A 130 -7.67 5.74 0.37
CA GLY A 130 -6.30 5.27 0.19
C GLY A 130 -6.10 3.82 0.64
N GLY A 131 -5.40 3.01 -0.16
CA GLY A 131 -4.83 1.73 0.28
C GLY A 131 -3.57 1.93 1.13
N ILE A 132 -3.28 1.02 2.06
CA ILE A 132 -2.16 1.19 3.01
C ILE A 132 -1.22 -0.01 2.98
N GLY A 133 0.08 0.23 2.92
CA GLY A 133 1.12 -0.69 3.38
C GLY A 133 1.61 -0.25 4.76
N LEU A 134 1.56 -1.13 5.76
CA LEU A 134 1.93 -0.85 7.14
C LEU A 134 2.98 -1.85 7.61
N HIS A 135 4.18 -1.40 7.96
CA HIS A 135 5.14 -2.28 8.63
C HIS A 135 4.96 -2.27 10.15
N VAL A 136 5.10 -3.44 10.77
CA VAL A 136 4.94 -3.60 12.23
C VAL A 136 6.12 -4.28 12.91
N HIS A 137 7.28 -4.33 12.24
CA HIS A 137 8.50 -5.01 12.69
C HIS A 137 9.00 -4.57 14.08
N ASN A 138 8.71 -3.34 14.47
CA ASN A 138 9.16 -2.71 15.70
C ASN A 138 8.25 -2.98 16.91
N ILE A 139 7.08 -3.60 16.74
CA ILE A 139 6.18 -3.90 17.85
C ILE A 139 6.67 -5.12 18.61
N ARG A 140 6.74 -5.03 19.94
CA ARG A 140 7.22 -6.12 20.78
C ARG A 140 6.35 -7.37 20.67
N ALA A 141 6.99 -8.53 20.64
CA ALA A 141 6.33 -9.83 20.52
C ALA A 141 5.57 -10.26 21.77
N THR A 142 4.79 -11.33 21.67
CA THR A 142 4.05 -11.94 22.79
C THR A 142 4.99 -12.32 23.94
N GLY A 143 4.57 -12.05 25.18
CA GLY A 143 5.36 -12.35 26.39
C GLY A 143 6.44 -11.33 26.73
N SER A 144 6.64 -10.29 25.92
CA SER A 144 7.63 -9.24 26.19
C SER A 144 7.29 -8.41 27.42
N TYR A 145 8.28 -8.10 28.24
CA TYR A 145 8.08 -7.30 29.45
C TYR A 145 7.65 -5.85 29.12
N ILE A 146 6.71 -5.31 29.91
CA ILE A 146 6.26 -3.91 29.84
C ILE A 146 6.62 -3.22 31.15
N ARG A 147 7.68 -2.41 31.12
CA ARG A 147 8.22 -1.73 32.31
C ARG A 147 7.22 -0.81 33.00
N GLY A 148 6.37 -0.11 32.25
CA GLY A 148 5.44 0.88 32.82
C GLY A 148 4.27 0.26 33.59
N THR A 149 3.81 -0.93 33.19
CA THR A 149 2.64 -1.59 33.81
C THR A 149 3.01 -2.86 34.58
N ASN A 150 4.30 -3.23 34.60
CA ASN A 150 4.82 -4.47 35.16
C ASN A 150 4.11 -5.73 34.63
N GLY A 151 3.63 -5.67 33.38
CA GLY A 151 2.93 -6.74 32.69
C GLY A 151 3.72 -7.33 31.53
N THR A 152 3.06 -8.19 30.76
CA THR A 152 3.59 -8.80 29.54
C THR A 152 2.75 -8.40 28.32
N SER A 153 3.39 -8.25 27.17
CA SER A 153 2.74 -7.93 25.90
C SER A 153 1.94 -9.12 25.39
N ASN A 154 0.78 -8.85 24.80
CA ASN A 154 0.00 -9.85 24.07
C ASN A 154 0.43 -10.00 22.59
N GLY A 155 1.50 -9.30 22.18
CA GLY A 155 2.07 -9.40 20.84
C GLY A 155 1.28 -8.69 19.74
N ILE A 156 1.63 -8.99 18.50
CA ILE A 156 1.06 -8.30 17.33
C ILE A 156 -0.37 -8.75 16.99
N VAL A 157 -0.79 -9.97 17.36
CA VAL A 157 -2.10 -10.53 16.97
C VAL A 157 -3.27 -9.67 17.50
N PRO A 158 -3.38 -9.35 18.80
CA PRO A 158 -4.47 -8.51 19.30
C PRO A 158 -4.41 -7.09 18.76
N MET A 159 -3.21 -6.54 18.55
CA MET A 159 -3.04 -5.22 17.93
C MET A 159 -3.64 -5.22 16.51
N LEU A 160 -3.29 -6.21 15.69
CA LEU A 160 -3.76 -6.31 14.32
C LEU A 160 -5.28 -6.55 14.24
N ARG A 161 -5.92 -7.12 15.26
CA ARG A 161 -7.39 -7.18 15.34
C ARG A 161 -8.06 -5.82 15.48
N VAL A 162 -7.41 -4.87 16.15
CA VAL A 162 -7.89 -3.49 16.21
C VAL A 162 -7.80 -2.86 14.82
N TYR A 163 -6.67 -3.01 14.12
CA TYR A 163 -6.51 -2.55 12.74
C TYR A 163 -7.52 -3.21 11.79
N ASN A 164 -7.79 -4.50 11.95
CA ASN A 164 -8.81 -5.23 11.20
C ASN A 164 -10.19 -4.61 11.38
N SER A 165 -10.58 -4.34 12.62
CA SER A 165 -11.88 -3.73 12.94
C SER A 165 -11.98 -2.32 12.37
N THR A 166 -10.88 -1.55 12.40
CA THR A 166 -10.82 -0.23 11.77
C THR A 166 -10.94 -0.30 10.24
N ALA A 167 -10.29 -1.27 9.58
CA ALA A 167 -10.40 -1.47 8.14
C ALA A 167 -11.84 -1.77 7.70
N ARG A 168 -12.59 -2.52 8.53
CA ARG A 168 -14.02 -2.77 8.32
C ARG A 168 -14.90 -1.55 8.58
N TYR A 169 -14.59 -0.79 9.63
CA TYR A 169 -15.41 0.34 10.05
C TYR A 169 -15.26 1.54 9.11
N VAL A 170 -14.03 1.87 8.72
CA VAL A 170 -13.74 3.00 7.84
C VAL A 170 -13.65 2.51 6.41
N ASP A 171 -14.81 2.32 5.80
CA ASP A 171 -14.90 2.02 4.38
C ASP A 171 -14.38 3.19 3.51
N GLN A 172 -13.80 2.84 2.37
CA GLN A 172 -13.26 3.78 1.41
C GLN A 172 -14.41 4.48 0.68
N GLY A 173 -14.64 5.74 1.01
CA GLY A 173 -15.49 6.65 0.24
C GLY A 173 -17.00 6.39 0.34
N GLY A 174 -17.50 5.95 1.49
CA GLY A 174 -18.94 5.85 1.77
C GLY A 174 -19.59 4.59 1.20
N GLY A 175 -18.99 3.44 1.47
CA GLY A 175 -19.50 2.12 1.07
C GLY A 175 -19.04 1.64 -0.31
N LYS A 176 -18.11 2.34 -0.98
CA LYS A 176 -17.62 1.93 -2.31
C LYS A 176 -16.68 0.73 -2.24
N ARG A 177 -15.79 0.65 -1.23
CA ARG A 177 -14.87 -0.48 -0.97
C ARG A 177 -14.51 -0.57 0.52
N PRO A 178 -14.29 -1.76 1.10
CA PRO A 178 -13.73 -1.87 2.45
C PRO A 178 -12.30 -1.28 2.51
N GLY A 179 -11.88 -0.82 3.70
CA GLY A 179 -10.49 -0.39 3.92
C GLY A 179 -9.52 -1.54 3.66
N ALA A 180 -8.40 -1.26 3.01
CA ALA A 180 -7.44 -2.27 2.59
C ALA A 180 -6.03 -1.95 3.11
N PHE A 181 -5.59 -2.69 4.13
CA PHE A 181 -4.26 -2.53 4.74
C PHE A 181 -3.46 -3.82 4.53
N ALA A 182 -2.28 -3.71 3.92
CA ALA A 182 -1.28 -4.77 3.87
C ALA A 182 -0.28 -4.60 5.01
N VAL A 183 -0.19 -5.60 5.88
CA VAL A 183 0.70 -5.61 7.03
C VAL A 183 1.99 -6.33 6.66
N TYR A 184 3.12 -5.64 6.77
CA TYR A 184 4.44 -6.16 6.50
C TYR A 184 5.14 -6.62 7.78
N LEU A 185 5.68 -7.84 7.76
CA LEU A 185 6.48 -8.41 8.85
C LEU A 185 7.76 -9.06 8.33
N GLU A 186 8.88 -8.87 9.02
CA GLU A 186 10.12 -9.61 8.75
C GLU A 186 10.11 -11.00 9.41
N PRO A 187 10.64 -12.05 8.76
CA PRO A 187 10.51 -13.44 9.23
C PRO A 187 11.25 -13.76 10.52
N TRP A 188 12.11 -12.87 11.03
CA TRP A 188 12.78 -13.04 12.32
C TRP A 188 11.90 -12.67 13.51
N HIS A 189 10.74 -12.05 13.30
CA HIS A 189 9.88 -11.62 14.38
C HIS A 189 9.31 -12.81 15.16
N ALA A 190 9.30 -12.75 16.49
CA ALA A 190 8.92 -13.89 17.32
C ALA A 190 7.45 -14.32 17.22
N ASP A 191 6.56 -13.45 16.77
CA ASP A 191 5.15 -13.78 16.48
C ASP A 191 4.92 -14.19 14.99
N VAL A 192 5.95 -14.58 14.23
CA VAL A 192 5.83 -14.87 12.79
C VAL A 192 4.86 -16.02 12.46
N PHE A 193 4.80 -17.06 13.29
CA PHE A 193 3.92 -18.20 13.04
C PHE A 193 2.45 -17.80 13.22
N GLU A 194 2.12 -17.11 14.30
CA GLU A 194 0.78 -16.62 14.57
C GLU A 194 0.36 -15.56 13.55
N TYR A 195 1.30 -14.74 13.07
CA TYR A 195 1.07 -13.80 11.98
C TYR A 195 0.61 -14.48 10.69
N LEU A 196 1.26 -15.60 10.31
CA LEU A 196 0.93 -16.37 9.11
C LEU A 196 -0.45 -17.04 9.18
N ASP A 197 -1.00 -17.21 10.38
CA ASP A 197 -2.32 -17.79 10.60
C ASP A 197 -3.47 -16.77 10.56
N LEU A 198 -3.19 -15.47 10.61
CA LEU A 198 -4.21 -14.43 10.81
C LEU A 198 -5.29 -14.38 9.71
N LYS A 199 -4.94 -14.74 8.48
CA LYS A 199 -5.85 -14.75 7.32
C LYS A 199 -6.62 -16.07 7.16
N LYS A 200 -6.18 -17.14 7.83
CA LYS A 200 -6.77 -18.48 7.66
C LYS A 200 -8.24 -18.48 8.04
N ASN A 201 -9.03 -19.26 7.31
CA ASN A 201 -10.47 -19.38 7.58
C ASN A 201 -10.72 -20.19 8.85
N THR A 202 -9.92 -21.24 9.10
CA THR A 202 -9.99 -22.09 10.29
C THR A 202 -9.35 -21.44 11.51
N GLY A 203 -9.70 -21.90 12.72
CA GLY A 203 -9.15 -21.43 14.00
C GLY A 203 -10.05 -20.47 14.77
N MET A 204 -9.60 -20.06 15.97
CA MET A 204 -10.36 -19.18 16.86
C MET A 204 -10.41 -17.75 16.32
N ASP A 205 -11.59 -17.12 16.32
CA ASP A 205 -11.77 -15.76 15.81
C ASP A 205 -10.94 -14.71 16.56
N GLU A 206 -10.63 -14.96 17.83
CA GLU A 206 -9.75 -14.09 18.62
C GLU A 206 -8.30 -14.06 18.13
N MET A 207 -7.92 -15.02 17.30
CA MET A 207 -6.59 -15.18 16.70
C MET A 207 -6.61 -14.90 15.19
N ARG A 208 -7.61 -14.15 14.69
CA ARG A 208 -7.80 -13.89 13.25
C ARG A 208 -8.04 -12.41 12.97
N ALA A 209 -7.55 -11.98 11.81
CA ALA A 209 -7.71 -10.64 11.28
C ALA A 209 -7.87 -10.71 9.74
N ARG A 210 -8.97 -11.35 9.31
CA ARG A 210 -9.18 -11.78 7.92
C ARG A 210 -9.43 -10.64 6.93
N ASP A 211 -9.72 -9.43 7.39
CA ASP A 211 -9.97 -8.27 6.53
C ASP A 211 -8.68 -7.52 6.16
N LEU A 212 -7.56 -7.85 6.80
CA LEU A 212 -6.24 -7.33 6.46
C LEU A 212 -5.56 -8.18 5.38
N PHE A 213 -4.56 -7.61 4.71
CA PHE A 213 -3.65 -8.30 3.81
C PHE A 213 -2.29 -8.49 4.50
N TYR A 214 -1.53 -9.49 4.07
CA TYR A 214 -0.29 -9.91 4.74
C TYR A 214 0.85 -10.01 3.74
N ALA A 215 2.03 -9.59 4.14
CA ALA A 215 3.23 -9.53 3.32
C ALA A 215 4.49 -9.82 4.16
N MET A 216 5.37 -10.66 3.62
CA MET A 216 6.69 -10.91 4.18
C MET A 216 7.71 -9.92 3.62
N TRP A 217 8.50 -9.32 4.50
CA TRP A 217 9.66 -8.49 4.17
C TRP A 217 10.94 -9.27 4.45
N ILE A 218 11.44 -9.98 3.44
CA ILE A 218 12.35 -11.11 3.61
C ILE A 218 13.81 -10.66 3.41
N PRO A 219 14.69 -10.82 4.41
CA PRO A 219 16.13 -10.67 4.22
C PRO A 219 16.72 -11.88 3.47
N ASP A 220 17.77 -11.67 2.70
CA ASP A 220 18.49 -12.69 1.94
C ASP A 220 19.02 -13.79 2.85
N LEU A 221 19.47 -13.44 4.06
CA LEU A 221 19.93 -14.39 5.08
C LEU A 221 18.89 -15.47 5.40
N PHE A 222 17.60 -15.11 5.45
CA PHE A 222 16.55 -16.10 5.71
C PHE A 222 16.51 -17.14 4.58
N MET A 223 16.54 -16.68 3.32
CA MET A 223 16.54 -17.57 2.16
C MET A 223 17.80 -18.43 2.08
N GLN A 224 18.96 -17.89 2.46
CA GLN A 224 20.20 -18.65 2.58
C GLN A 224 20.05 -19.78 3.62
N ARG A 225 19.57 -19.47 4.84
CA ARG A 225 19.35 -20.46 5.90
C ARG A 225 18.33 -21.52 5.52
N VAL A 226 17.27 -21.17 4.78
CA VAL A 226 16.29 -22.15 4.25
C VAL A 226 16.95 -23.12 3.28
N LYS A 227 17.78 -22.60 2.36
CA LYS A 227 18.49 -23.39 1.35
C LYS A 227 19.51 -24.34 1.98
N GLU A 228 20.24 -23.86 2.98
CA GLU A 228 21.29 -24.60 3.68
C GLU A 228 20.78 -25.53 4.78
N GLU A 229 19.45 -25.60 5.00
CA GLU A 229 18.84 -26.37 6.09
C GLU A 229 19.31 -25.93 7.48
N GLY A 230 19.67 -24.65 7.61
CA GLY A 230 20.16 -24.05 8.83
C GLY A 230 19.04 -23.74 9.84
N THR A 231 19.47 -23.20 10.99
CA THR A 231 18.55 -22.67 12.00
C THR A 231 18.19 -21.21 11.70
N TRP A 232 17.07 -20.79 12.27
CA TRP A 232 16.55 -19.43 12.25
C TRP A 232 16.14 -19.00 13.66
N SER A 233 16.71 -17.91 14.11
CA SER A 233 16.44 -17.30 15.40
C SER A 233 15.31 -16.29 15.30
N LEU A 234 14.36 -16.42 16.23
CA LEU A 234 13.22 -15.56 16.39
C LEU A 234 13.46 -14.58 17.54
N PHE A 235 13.25 -13.29 17.27
CA PHE A 235 13.57 -12.20 18.18
C PHE A 235 12.35 -11.33 18.48
N CYS A 236 12.36 -10.72 19.67
CA CYS A 236 11.54 -9.56 19.94
C CYS A 236 12.33 -8.28 19.61
N PRO A 237 11.74 -7.30 18.89
CA PRO A 237 12.46 -6.08 18.50
C PRO A 237 12.96 -5.24 19.69
N THR A 238 12.36 -5.35 20.87
CA THR A 238 12.86 -4.68 22.07
C THR A 238 14.14 -5.30 22.65
N GLU A 239 14.38 -6.58 22.38
CA GLU A 239 15.56 -7.34 22.83
C GLU A 239 16.67 -7.30 21.77
N ALA A 240 16.27 -7.29 20.49
CA ALA A 240 17.12 -7.22 19.31
C ALA A 240 16.77 -5.98 18.45
N PRO A 241 17.01 -4.75 18.94
CA PRO A 241 16.64 -3.53 18.23
C PRO A 241 17.49 -3.30 16.97
N GLY A 242 16.95 -2.54 16.01
CA GLY A 242 17.69 -2.13 14.80
C GLY A 242 17.75 -3.15 13.66
N LEU A 243 17.21 -4.37 13.84
CA LEU A 243 17.12 -5.36 12.76
C LEU A 243 16.32 -4.84 11.57
N SER A 244 15.20 -4.14 11.82
CA SER A 244 14.39 -3.52 10.76
C SER A 244 14.98 -2.23 10.20
N ASP A 245 16.00 -1.66 10.85
CA ASP A 245 16.68 -0.44 10.43
C ASP A 245 17.95 -0.72 9.62
N THR A 246 18.29 -1.99 9.39
CA THR A 246 19.47 -2.44 8.64
C THR A 246 19.07 -3.43 7.55
N TYR A 247 19.87 -3.56 6.49
CA TYR A 247 19.69 -4.53 5.39
C TYR A 247 21.05 -5.05 4.91
N GLY A 248 21.04 -6.12 4.10
CA GLY A 248 22.24 -6.75 3.55
C GLY A 248 23.25 -7.16 4.63
N GLU A 249 24.54 -6.92 4.38
CA GLU A 249 25.64 -7.31 5.29
C GLU A 249 25.51 -6.69 6.70
N ALA A 250 24.97 -5.47 6.79
CA ALA A 250 24.74 -4.82 8.09
C ALA A 250 23.67 -5.55 8.91
N PHE A 251 22.59 -5.99 8.25
CA PHE A 251 21.57 -6.82 8.88
C PHE A 251 22.13 -8.17 9.31
N GLU A 252 22.87 -8.84 8.43
CA GLU A 252 23.49 -10.15 8.73
C GLU A 252 24.41 -10.07 9.95
N THR A 253 25.29 -9.07 9.97
CA THR A 253 26.21 -8.84 11.09
C THR A 253 25.48 -8.65 12.41
N LEU A 254 24.42 -7.81 12.41
CA LEU A 254 23.64 -7.52 13.60
C LEU A 254 22.82 -8.73 14.08
N TYR A 255 22.20 -9.45 13.15
CA TYR A 255 21.43 -10.66 13.42
C TYR A 255 22.31 -11.74 14.06
N LEU A 256 23.45 -12.05 13.45
CA LEU A 256 24.41 -13.04 13.96
C LEU A 256 25.01 -12.64 15.31
N LYS A 257 25.20 -11.33 15.55
CA LYS A 257 25.62 -10.83 16.87
C LYS A 257 24.56 -11.17 17.93
N TYR A 258 23.28 -10.94 17.66
CA TYR A 258 22.21 -11.26 18.61
C TYR A 258 22.00 -12.76 18.83
N GLU A 259 22.27 -13.59 17.82
CA GLU A 259 22.35 -15.05 18.02
C GLU A 259 23.46 -15.40 19.02
N LYS A 260 24.67 -14.85 18.86
CA LYS A 260 25.82 -15.10 19.77
C LYS A 260 25.60 -14.59 21.19
N GLU A 261 24.88 -13.48 21.34
CA GLU A 261 24.51 -12.90 22.64
C GLU A 261 23.39 -13.68 23.34
N GLY A 262 22.80 -14.71 22.71
CA GLY A 262 21.73 -15.51 23.29
C GLY A 262 20.40 -14.76 23.43
N LYS A 263 20.15 -13.75 22.58
CA LYS A 263 18.93 -12.93 22.63
C LYS A 263 17.74 -13.53 21.89
N ALA A 264 17.92 -14.65 21.20
CA ALA A 264 16.85 -15.34 20.52
C ALA A 264 15.84 -15.88 21.55
N ARG A 265 14.55 -15.59 21.35
CA ARG A 265 13.48 -16.16 22.18
C ARG A 265 13.24 -17.62 21.85
N LYS A 266 13.38 -17.95 20.56
CA LYS A 266 13.19 -19.29 20.03
C LYS A 266 14.14 -19.46 18.85
N THR A 267 14.76 -20.62 18.74
CA THR A 267 15.51 -21.02 17.54
C THR A 267 14.77 -22.19 16.92
N VAL A 268 14.49 -22.12 15.62
CA VAL A 268 13.78 -23.15 14.86
C VAL A 268 14.57 -23.52 13.61
N PRO A 269 14.35 -24.68 12.98
CA PRO A 269 14.76 -24.90 11.60
C PRO A 269 14.22 -23.79 10.70
N ALA A 270 15.04 -23.20 9.83
CA ALA A 270 14.59 -22.15 8.92
C ALA A 270 13.46 -22.64 7.99
N ARG A 271 13.51 -23.92 7.64
CA ARG A 271 12.46 -24.59 6.84
C ARG A 271 11.10 -24.64 7.53
N ASP A 272 11.02 -24.62 8.86
CA ASP A 272 9.74 -24.64 9.54
C ASP A 272 8.98 -23.32 9.31
N VAL A 273 9.68 -22.19 9.35
CA VAL A 273 9.11 -20.89 8.98
C VAL A 273 8.75 -20.87 7.50
N TRP A 274 9.60 -21.43 6.63
CA TRP A 274 9.34 -21.51 5.20
C TRP A 274 8.09 -22.34 4.89
N PHE A 275 7.93 -23.51 5.50
CA PHE A 275 6.73 -24.34 5.35
C PHE A 275 5.49 -23.63 5.87
N ALA A 276 5.57 -22.93 7.01
CA ALA A 276 4.45 -22.11 7.48
C ALA A 276 4.05 -21.00 6.49
N ILE A 277 5.01 -20.38 5.81
CA ILE A 277 4.73 -19.40 4.74
C ILE A 277 4.00 -20.09 3.57
N LEU A 278 4.51 -21.23 3.11
CA LEU A 278 3.91 -21.98 2.01
C LEU A 278 2.50 -22.48 2.35
N ASP A 279 2.28 -22.99 3.55
CA ASP A 279 0.97 -23.44 4.02
C ASP A 279 -0.04 -22.28 4.04
N SER A 280 0.37 -21.10 4.53
CA SER A 280 -0.48 -19.90 4.49
C SER A 280 -0.81 -19.48 3.04
N GLN A 281 0.17 -19.54 2.13
CA GLN A 281 -0.04 -19.25 0.71
C GLN A 281 -0.96 -20.25 0.02
N MET A 282 -0.82 -21.54 0.33
CA MET A 282 -1.71 -22.58 -0.22
C MET A 282 -3.16 -22.39 0.25
N GLU A 283 -3.38 -22.00 1.51
CA GLU A 283 -4.74 -21.78 2.04
C GLU A 283 -5.36 -20.45 1.62
N THR A 284 -4.56 -19.38 1.50
CA THR A 284 -5.08 -18.01 1.43
C THR A 284 -4.60 -17.19 0.23
N GLY A 285 -3.60 -17.68 -0.52
CA GLY A 285 -2.90 -16.92 -1.55
C GLY A 285 -1.96 -15.83 -1.02
N THR A 286 -1.80 -15.74 0.30
CA THR A 286 -0.95 -14.75 1.01
C THR A 286 -0.11 -15.47 2.09
N PRO A 287 1.00 -14.91 2.59
CA PRO A 287 1.47 -13.54 2.42
C PRO A 287 2.09 -13.25 1.05
N TYR A 288 2.11 -11.97 0.67
CA TYR A 288 2.96 -11.47 -0.42
C TYR A 288 4.43 -11.70 -0.10
N MET A 289 5.26 -11.83 -1.13
CA MET A 289 6.69 -12.13 -0.99
C MET A 289 7.53 -10.97 -1.52
N LEU A 290 8.25 -10.29 -0.64
CA LEU A 290 9.10 -9.18 -1.01
C LEU A 290 10.48 -9.33 -0.38
N TYR A 291 11.52 -9.08 -1.17
CA TYR A 291 12.91 -9.27 -0.75
C TYR A 291 13.51 -7.93 -0.31
N LYS A 292 13.65 -7.77 1.01
CA LYS A 292 14.11 -6.56 1.69
C LYS A 292 15.44 -6.05 1.14
N ASP A 293 16.41 -6.93 0.99
CA ASP A 293 17.76 -6.54 0.63
C ASP A 293 17.81 -6.09 -0.84
N ALA A 294 17.16 -6.84 -1.74
CA ALA A 294 17.03 -6.44 -3.14
C ALA A 294 16.30 -5.09 -3.30
N ALA A 295 15.24 -4.85 -2.53
CA ALA A 295 14.50 -3.58 -2.56
C ALA A 295 15.37 -2.41 -2.08
N ASN A 296 16.10 -2.58 -0.98
CA ASN A 296 16.95 -1.55 -0.40
C ASN A 296 18.20 -1.27 -1.26
N MET A 297 18.91 -2.30 -1.72
CA MET A 297 20.16 -2.14 -2.50
C MET A 297 19.95 -1.39 -3.82
N LYS A 298 18.78 -1.61 -4.46
CA LYS A 298 18.45 -1.08 -5.79
C LYS A 298 17.58 0.18 -5.73
N SER A 299 17.21 0.67 -4.54
CA SER A 299 16.43 1.88 -4.43
C SER A 299 17.28 3.13 -4.60
N ASN A 300 16.79 4.10 -5.36
CA ASN A 300 17.37 5.44 -5.42
C ASN A 300 17.16 6.21 -4.10
N GLN A 301 16.22 5.78 -3.25
CA GLN A 301 15.96 6.37 -1.92
C GLN A 301 16.80 5.76 -0.80
N LYS A 302 17.76 4.87 -1.10
CA LYS A 302 18.63 4.25 -0.08
C LYS A 302 19.46 5.25 0.74
N ASN A 303 19.58 6.49 0.23
CA ASN A 303 20.21 7.61 0.94
C ASN A 303 19.39 8.15 2.12
N LEU A 304 18.09 7.83 2.19
CA LEU A 304 17.20 8.27 3.27
C LEU A 304 17.25 7.34 4.49
N GLY A 305 17.54 6.05 4.26
CA GLY A 305 17.60 5.02 5.28
C GLY A 305 17.06 3.69 4.76
N THR A 306 16.85 2.74 5.67
CA THR A 306 16.30 1.42 5.33
C THR A 306 14.80 1.50 5.06
N ILE A 307 14.39 1.09 3.87
CA ILE A 307 13.00 0.87 3.47
C ILE A 307 12.47 -0.37 4.19
N LYS A 308 11.31 -0.22 4.84
CA LYS A 308 10.75 -1.21 5.77
C LYS A 308 9.52 -1.95 5.24
N SER A 309 8.94 -1.51 4.13
CA SER A 309 7.79 -2.17 3.50
C SER A 309 7.61 -1.73 2.06
N SER A 310 6.67 -2.39 1.39
CA SER A 310 6.04 -1.87 0.19
C SER A 310 4.62 -1.37 0.50
N ASN A 311 3.83 -1.03 -0.52
CA ASN A 311 2.44 -0.58 -0.41
C ASN A 311 1.44 -1.76 -0.37
N LEU A 312 0.14 -1.47 -0.53
CA LEU A 312 -0.90 -2.49 -0.60
C LEU A 312 -0.70 -3.51 -1.74
N CYS A 313 -0.17 -3.06 -2.88
CA CYS A 313 -0.12 -3.82 -4.13
C CYS A 313 1.29 -4.29 -4.52
N THR A 314 2.29 -4.09 -3.66
CA THR A 314 3.69 -4.59 -3.75
C THR A 314 4.59 -3.95 -4.80
N GLU A 315 4.14 -2.94 -5.52
CA GLU A 315 4.88 -2.30 -6.62
C GLU A 315 5.71 -1.07 -6.18
N ILE A 316 5.40 -0.49 -5.00
CA ILE A 316 6.06 0.75 -4.54
C ILE A 316 7.03 0.46 -3.40
N MET A 317 8.27 0.94 -3.54
CA MET A 317 9.37 0.74 -2.59
C MET A 317 9.91 2.10 -2.13
N GLU A 318 9.18 2.74 -1.22
CA GLU A 318 9.50 4.08 -0.72
C GLU A 318 9.84 4.07 0.76
N TYR A 319 10.72 4.98 1.16
CA TYR A 319 11.14 5.17 2.54
C TYR A 319 9.99 5.70 3.41
N THR A 320 9.93 5.25 4.66
CA THR A 320 8.94 5.69 5.66
C THR A 320 9.55 5.70 7.05
N ASP A 321 9.13 6.64 7.89
CA ASP A 321 9.46 6.68 9.31
C ASP A 321 8.31 7.26 10.17
N ASP A 322 8.58 7.58 11.44
CA ASP A 322 7.58 8.11 12.37
C ASP A 322 6.97 9.45 11.93
N LYS A 323 7.68 10.18 11.06
CA LYS A 323 7.31 11.51 10.55
C LYS A 323 6.86 11.46 9.09
N GLU A 324 7.43 10.58 8.28
CA GLU A 324 7.21 10.49 6.84
C GLU A 324 6.30 9.31 6.46
N VAL A 325 5.16 9.65 5.85
CA VAL A 325 4.25 8.70 5.21
C VAL A 325 4.47 8.84 3.70
N ALA A 326 4.90 7.76 3.05
CA ALA A 326 5.13 7.77 1.61
C ALA A 326 3.81 7.62 0.85
N VAL A 327 3.79 8.06 -0.41
CA VAL A 327 2.55 8.30 -1.16
C VAL A 327 2.72 7.88 -2.61
N CYS A 328 1.82 7.04 -3.11
CA CYS A 328 1.89 6.52 -4.46
C CYS A 328 1.06 7.39 -5.44
N ASN A 329 1.75 8.12 -6.31
CA ASN A 329 1.15 8.85 -7.44
C ASN A 329 1.21 7.98 -8.70
N LEU A 330 0.05 7.51 -9.17
CA LEU A 330 -0.01 6.43 -10.17
C LEU A 330 -0.75 6.84 -11.45
N ALA A 331 -0.25 6.34 -12.57
CA ALA A 331 -0.89 6.32 -13.89
C ALA A 331 -0.41 5.08 -14.65
N SER A 332 -1.10 4.68 -15.71
CA SER A 332 -0.71 3.53 -16.54
C SER A 332 -0.77 3.87 -18.02
N ILE A 333 0.27 3.48 -18.75
CA ILE A 333 0.37 3.63 -20.21
C ILE A 333 -0.28 2.42 -20.89
N SER A 334 -1.06 2.68 -21.94
CA SER A 334 -1.69 1.64 -22.74
C SER A 334 -0.71 1.10 -23.79
N LEU A 335 0.13 0.13 -23.41
CA LEU A 335 1.13 -0.48 -24.31
C LEU A 335 0.60 -0.85 -25.72
N PRO A 336 -0.63 -1.38 -25.90
CA PRO A 336 -1.13 -1.70 -27.24
C PRO A 336 -1.25 -0.50 -28.19
N LYS A 337 -1.26 0.74 -27.69
CA LYS A 337 -1.33 1.95 -28.51
C LYS A 337 -0.02 2.26 -29.25
N PHE A 338 1.07 1.65 -28.83
CA PHE A 338 2.40 1.86 -29.38
C PHE A 338 2.80 0.74 -30.35
N VAL A 339 1.88 -0.17 -30.69
CA VAL A 339 2.11 -1.21 -31.69
C VAL A 339 1.72 -0.67 -33.07
N ASP A 340 2.70 -0.57 -33.98
CA ASP A 340 2.51 -0.19 -35.37
C ASP A 340 2.89 -1.36 -36.29
N GLY A 341 1.86 -2.07 -36.78
CA GLY A 341 2.04 -3.33 -37.52
C GLY A 341 2.80 -4.36 -36.69
N ASP A 342 3.96 -4.79 -37.19
CA ASP A 342 4.87 -5.73 -36.53
C ASP A 342 5.99 -5.03 -35.71
N SER A 343 5.89 -3.71 -35.53
CA SER A 343 6.88 -2.89 -34.81
C SER A 343 6.29 -2.22 -33.57
N PHE A 344 7.16 -1.72 -32.69
CA PHE A 344 6.80 -0.98 -31.49
C PHE A 344 7.42 0.41 -31.55
N ASP A 345 6.60 1.44 -31.33
CA ASP A 345 7.02 2.85 -31.25
C ASP A 345 7.50 3.15 -29.81
N PHE A 346 8.81 3.26 -29.62
CA PHE A 346 9.49 3.29 -28.30
C PHE A 346 9.56 4.66 -27.63
#